data_AF-A0AAU7W119-F1
#
_entry.id   AF-A0AAU7W119-F1
#
_cell.length_a   1.000
_cell.length_b   1.000
_cell.length_c   1.000
_cell.angle_alpha   90.00
_cell.angle_beta   90.00
_cell.angle_gamma   90.00
#
_symmetry.space_group_name_H-M   'P 1'
#
loop_
_entity.id
_entity.type
_entity.pdbx_description
1 polymer ?
#
loop_
_entity_poly.entity_id
_entity_poly.type
_entity_poly.pdbx_seq_one_letter_code
_entity_poly.pdbx_strand_id
1 'polypeptide(L)'
;MDLVALYLDGEGISSTAKRTPARLSDSLIDDVAIAPDLSIPGVHLDVTSRLSPYRLSEDLESAQRAAAINRTPVAGFVQWRGDKEIENSYVVLDLQSFARLARGDHLAPP
;
A
#
# COMPACT_ATOMS: atom_id res chain seq x y z
N MET A 1 4.21 6.13 6.43
CA MET A 1 2.88 6.00 5.80
C MET A 1 2.32 7.38 5.54
N ASP A 2 2.22 8.21 6.58
CA ASP A 2 1.75 9.60 6.48
C ASP A 2 2.50 10.44 5.44
N LEU A 3 3.82 10.30 5.31
CA LEU A 3 4.60 11.01 4.27
C LEU A 3 4.21 10.62 2.84
N VAL A 4 3.92 9.34 2.60
CA VAL A 4 3.49 8.86 1.29
C VAL A 4 2.06 9.32 1.02
N ALA A 5 1.17 9.28 2.02
CA ALA A 5 -0.20 9.81 1.92
C ALA A 5 -0.20 11.29 1.56
N LEU A 6 0.57 12.10 2.31
CA LEU A 6 0.70 13.55 2.08
C LEU A 6 1.24 13.86 0.68
N TYR A 7 2.20 13.08 0.20
CA TYR A 7 2.72 13.24 -1.17
C TYR A 7 1.62 12.95 -2.21
N LEU A 8 0.91 11.82 -2.08
CA LEU A 8 -0.17 11.44 -2.99
C LEU A 8 -1.32 12.46 -2.98
N ASP A 9 -1.72 12.93 -1.80
CA ASP A 9 -2.76 13.96 -1.66
C ASP A 9 -2.31 15.29 -2.32
N GLY A 10 -1.02 15.65 -2.22
CA GLY A 10 -0.44 16.80 -2.91
C GLY A 10 -0.48 16.68 -4.44
N GLU A 11 -0.39 15.46 -4.96
CA GLU A 11 -0.56 15.12 -6.38
C GLU A 11 -2.04 14.97 -6.79
N GLY A 12 -2.98 15.22 -5.88
CA GLY A 12 -4.42 15.09 -6.14
C GLY A 12 -4.93 13.64 -6.15
N ILE A 13 -4.14 12.68 -5.65
CA ILE A 13 -4.53 11.28 -5.53
C ILE A 13 -5.06 11.05 -4.13
N SER A 14 -6.39 10.93 -4.00
CA SER A 14 -7.03 10.67 -2.72
C SER A 14 -6.54 9.35 -2.13
N SER A 15 -5.88 9.41 -0.97
CA SER A 15 -5.41 8.24 -0.23
C SER A 15 -5.99 8.21 1.18
N THR A 16 -6.21 7.00 1.71
CA THR A 16 -6.59 6.79 3.12
C THR A 16 -5.48 6.00 3.80
N ALA A 17 -4.75 6.65 4.70
CA ALA A 17 -3.72 5.98 5.48
C ALA A 17 -4.34 5.12 6.59
N LYS A 18 -3.68 4.01 6.89
CA LYS A 18 -4.01 3.16 8.04
C LYS A 18 -3.98 3.96 9.33
N ARG A 19 -5.04 3.83 10.13
CA ARG A 19 -5.09 4.47 11.45
C ARG A 19 -3.98 3.89 12.34
N THR A 20 -3.15 4.74 12.92
CA THR A 20 -2.22 4.32 13.96
C THR A 20 -3.00 3.91 15.21
N PRO A 21 -2.87 2.65 15.70
CA PRO A 21 -3.56 2.22 16.90
C PRO A 21 -3.10 3.05 18.11
N ALA A 22 -4.06 3.52 18.91
CA ALA A 22 -3.77 4.36 20.08
C ALA A 22 -3.28 3.54 21.27
N ARG A 23 -3.61 2.23 21.29
CA ARG A 23 -3.19 1.28 22.33
C ARG A 23 -2.68 0.01 21.68
N LEU A 24 -1.73 -0.65 22.34
CA LEU A 24 -1.11 -1.90 21.87
C LEU A 24 -2.12 -3.05 21.73
N SER A 25 -3.24 -3.01 22.47
CA SER A 25 -4.37 -3.92 22.33
C SER A 25 -5.12 -3.76 21.01
N ASP A 26 -5.12 -2.56 20.44
CA ASP A 26 -5.87 -2.26 19.21
C ASP A 26 -5.14 -2.82 17.97
N SER A 27 -3.83 -3.05 18.10
CA SER A 27 -2.98 -3.70 17.09
C SER A 27 -3.33 -5.18 16.86
N LEU A 28 -4.05 -5.81 17.81
CA LEU A 28 -4.45 -7.23 17.76
C LEU A 28 -5.86 -7.43 17.20
N ILE A 29 -6.58 -6.35 16.90
CA ILE A 29 -7.86 -6.45 16.21
C ILE A 29 -7.55 -6.78 14.74
N ASP A 30 -8.05 -7.90 14.24
CA ASP A 30 -7.76 -8.42 12.88
C ASP A 30 -7.95 -7.35 11.79
N ASP A 31 -8.94 -6.47 11.96
CA ASP A 31 -9.23 -5.36 11.06
C ASP A 31 -8.08 -4.34 10.94
N VAL A 32 -7.33 -4.11 12.03
CA VAL A 32 -6.15 -3.22 12.01
C VAL A 32 -4.93 -3.97 11.48
N ALA A 33 -4.80 -5.26 11.74
CA ALA A 33 -3.65 -6.02 11.25
C ALA A 33 -3.63 -6.12 9.71
N ILE A 34 -4.82 -6.32 9.09
CA ILE A 34 -4.96 -6.63 7.67
C ILE A 34 -5.25 -5.39 6.81
N ALA A 35 -5.58 -4.25 7.42
CA ALA A 35 -5.79 -3.00 6.69
C ALA A 35 -4.52 -2.57 5.93
N PRO A 36 -4.66 -2.10 4.68
CA PRO A 36 -3.54 -1.54 3.92
C PRO A 36 -2.98 -0.34 4.66
N ASP A 37 -1.68 -0.14 4.53
CA ASP A 37 -1.00 1.04 5.04
C ASP A 37 -1.49 2.31 4.33
N LEU A 38 -1.79 2.18 3.03
CA LEU A 38 -2.42 3.18 2.18
C LEU A 38 -3.48 2.50 1.31
N SER A 39 -4.72 2.97 1.44
CA SER A 39 -5.80 2.61 0.52
C SER A 39 -6.01 3.75 -0.50
N ILE A 40 -5.94 3.40 -1.77
CA ILE A 40 -6.39 4.23 -2.90
C ILE A 40 -7.59 3.48 -3.51
N PRO A 41 -8.58 4.13 -4.16
CA PRO A 41 -9.71 3.42 -4.74
C PRO A 41 -9.28 2.21 -5.59
N GLY A 42 -9.61 0.99 -5.14
CA GLY A 42 -9.25 -0.25 -5.84
C GLY A 42 -7.79 -0.71 -5.70
N VAL A 43 -6.96 -0.05 -4.88
CA VAL A 43 -5.53 -0.38 -4.71
C VAL A 43 -5.17 -0.53 -3.23
N HIS A 44 -4.56 -1.67 -2.91
CA HIS A 44 -3.99 -1.99 -1.60
C HIS A 44 -2.48 -1.73 -1.67
N LEU A 45 -1.99 -0.79 -0.87
CA LEU A 45 -0.56 -0.50 -0.77
C LEU A 45 -0.07 -0.65 0.67
N ASP A 46 0.94 -1.50 0.85
CA ASP A 46 1.72 -1.57 2.08
C ASP A 46 2.95 -0.65 1.96
N VAL A 47 3.43 -0.06 3.06
CA VAL A 47 4.60 0.83 3.04
C VAL A 47 5.71 0.24 3.88
N THR A 48 6.82 -0.10 3.23
CA THR A 48 8.03 -0.60 3.89
C THR A 48 9.15 0.41 3.81
N SER A 49 9.86 0.59 4.91
CA SER A 49 11.12 1.35 4.98
C SER A 49 12.32 0.44 5.20
N ARG A 50 12.15 -0.88 5.05
CA ARG A 50 13.21 -1.85 5.27
C ARG A 50 14.23 -1.77 4.13
N LEU A 51 15.41 -1.27 4.46
CA LEU A 51 16.51 -1.11 3.51
C LEU A 51 17.37 -2.39 3.39
N SER A 52 17.38 -3.28 4.40
CA SER A 52 18.16 -4.52 4.36
C SER A 52 17.72 -5.56 5.42
N PRO A 53 17.65 -6.86 5.09
CA PRO A 53 17.72 -7.40 3.73
C PRO A 53 16.47 -7.02 2.93
N TYR A 54 16.63 -6.73 1.63
CA TYR A 54 15.51 -6.44 0.76
C TYR A 54 14.76 -7.72 0.43
N ARG A 55 13.50 -7.82 0.86
CA ARG A 55 12.67 -9.02 0.70
C ARG A 55 11.49 -8.75 -0.21
N LEU A 56 11.78 -8.33 -1.43
CA LEU A 56 10.77 -7.91 -2.42
C LEU A 56 9.64 -8.94 -2.57
N SER A 57 9.97 -10.21 -2.72
CA SER A 57 8.96 -11.26 -2.90
C SER A 57 8.08 -11.43 -1.66
N GLU A 58 8.66 -11.39 -0.45
CA GLU A 58 7.89 -11.53 0.79
C GLU A 58 6.95 -10.34 1.02
N ASP A 59 7.46 -9.11 0.80
CA ASP A 59 6.68 -7.89 0.95
C ASP A 59 5.53 -7.84 -0.08
N LEU A 60 5.80 -8.22 -1.35
CA LEU A 60 4.77 -8.28 -2.38
C LEU A 60 3.73 -9.38 -2.12
N GLU A 61 4.15 -10.58 -1.74
CA GLU A 61 3.25 -11.68 -1.37
C GLU A 61 2.40 -11.34 -0.13
N SER A 62 2.97 -10.58 0.81
CA SER A 62 2.23 -10.07 1.97
C SER A 62 1.11 -9.12 1.52
N ALA A 63 1.46 -8.11 0.73
CA ALA A 63 0.49 -7.15 0.21
C ALA A 63 -0.61 -7.82 -0.63
N GLN A 64 -0.25 -8.79 -1.48
CA GLN A 64 -1.21 -9.56 -2.28
C GLN A 64 -2.18 -10.38 -1.43
N ARG A 65 -1.69 -11.02 -0.36
CA ARG A 65 -2.54 -11.78 0.57
C ARG A 65 -3.52 -10.86 1.29
N ALA A 66 -3.04 -9.73 1.81
CA ALA A 66 -3.90 -8.74 2.47
C ALA A 66 -4.95 -8.17 1.50
N ALA A 67 -4.55 -7.82 0.27
CA ALA A 67 -5.45 -7.36 -0.77
C ALA A 67 -6.53 -8.39 -1.14
N ALA A 68 -6.15 -9.68 -1.20
CA ALA A 68 -7.10 -10.76 -1.46
C ALA A 68 -8.16 -10.88 -0.36
N ILE A 69 -7.76 -10.73 0.92
CA ILE A 69 -8.69 -10.69 2.06
C ILE A 69 -9.61 -9.47 1.97
N ASN A 70 -9.05 -8.30 1.67
CA ASN A 70 -9.76 -7.03 1.54
C ASN A 70 -10.53 -6.88 0.21
N ARG A 71 -10.52 -7.91 -0.66
CA ARG A 71 -11.13 -7.90 -2.00
C ARG A 71 -10.71 -6.71 -2.87
N THR A 72 -9.44 -6.31 -2.75
CA THR A 72 -8.88 -5.20 -3.51
C THR A 72 -8.21 -5.71 -4.79
N PRO A 73 -8.54 -5.17 -5.97
CA PRO A 73 -8.13 -5.75 -7.26
C PRO A 73 -6.66 -5.53 -7.62
N VAL A 74 -6.01 -4.51 -7.06
CA VAL A 74 -4.58 -4.19 -7.28
C VAL A 74 -3.87 -4.22 -5.94
N ALA A 75 -2.73 -4.90 -5.89
CA ALA A 75 -1.91 -5.01 -4.68
C ALA A 75 -0.46 -4.64 -5.00
N GLY A 76 0.17 -3.90 -4.11
CA GLY A 76 1.57 -3.53 -4.20
C GLY A 76 2.13 -3.07 -2.88
N PHE A 77 3.41 -2.71 -2.91
CA PHE A 77 4.02 -2.04 -1.77
C PHE A 77 4.86 -0.84 -2.23
N VAL A 78 4.96 0.14 -1.35
CA VAL A 78 5.81 1.31 -1.48
C VAL A 78 7.09 1.04 -0.69
N GLN A 79 8.22 1.02 -1.37
CA GLN A 79 9.53 1.05 -0.74
C GLN A 79 9.95 2.50 -0.51
N TRP A 80 9.77 2.98 0.71
CA TRP A 80 10.31 4.27 1.11
C TRP A 80 11.79 4.14 1.49
N ARG A 81 12.61 4.98 0.86
CA ARG A 81 14.04 5.09 1.11
C ARG A 81 14.31 6.27 2.02
N GLY A 82 14.50 6.02 3.32
CA GLY A 82 14.64 7.08 4.33
C GLY A 82 15.83 8.04 4.12
N ASP A 83 16.79 7.68 3.26
CA ASP A 83 17.93 8.50 2.84
C ASP A 83 17.64 9.37 1.59
N LYS A 84 16.42 9.30 1.04
CA LYS A 84 15.98 10.01 -0.16
C LYS A 84 14.69 10.77 0.07
N GLU A 85 14.44 11.74 -0.81
CA GLU A 85 13.16 12.44 -0.89
C GLU A 85 12.03 11.46 -1.23
N ILE A 86 10.82 11.75 -0.75
CA ILE A 86 9.68 10.84 -0.83
C ILE A 86 9.28 10.49 -2.28
N GLU A 87 9.45 11.44 -3.20
CA GLU A 87 9.24 11.27 -4.65
C GLU A 87 10.13 10.19 -5.29
N ASN A 88 11.26 9.85 -4.64
CA ASN A 88 12.20 8.82 -5.08
C ASN A 88 11.90 7.43 -4.48
N SER A 89 10.71 7.26 -3.88
CA SER A 89 10.24 5.96 -3.41
C SER A 89 9.83 5.07 -4.58
N TYR A 90 9.96 3.75 -4.43
CA TYR A 90 9.50 2.81 -5.44
C TYR A 90 8.10 2.31 -5.11
N VAL A 91 7.25 2.17 -6.12
CA VAL A 91 6.00 1.41 -6.03
C VAL A 91 6.21 0.11 -6.80
N VAL A 92 6.09 -1.02 -6.11
CA VAL A 92 6.34 -2.35 -6.68
C VAL A 92 5.02 -3.09 -6.79
N LEU A 93 4.75 -3.59 -8.00
CA LEU A 93 3.56 -4.36 -8.38
C LEU A 93 4.02 -5.62 -9.13
N ASP A 94 3.21 -6.68 -9.10
CA ASP A 94 3.35 -7.72 -10.11
C ASP A 94 2.82 -7.23 -11.47
N LEU A 95 3.15 -7.97 -12.53
CA LEU A 95 2.77 -7.61 -13.89
C LEU A 95 1.24 -7.57 -14.07
N GLN A 96 0.50 -8.45 -13.37
CA GLN A 96 -0.94 -8.53 -13.48
C GLN A 96 -1.64 -7.31 -12.85
N SER A 97 -1.21 -6.91 -11.66
CA SER A 97 -1.71 -5.75 -10.93
C SER A 97 -1.37 -4.46 -11.66
N PHE A 98 -0.15 -4.37 -12.23
CA PHE A 98 0.20 -3.26 -13.11
C PHE A 98 -0.72 -3.17 -14.33
N ALA A 99 -1.02 -4.31 -15.00
CA ALA A 99 -1.92 -4.32 -16.14
C ALA A 99 -3.35 -3.87 -15.76
N ARG A 100 -3.88 -4.32 -14.60
CA ARG A 100 -5.19 -3.86 -14.08
C ARG A 100 -5.20 -2.38 -13.76
N LEU A 101 -4.13 -1.88 -13.13
CA LEU A 101 -3.96 -0.47 -12.83
C LEU A 101 -3.98 0.36 -14.12
N ALA A 102 -3.16 -0.02 -15.10
CA ALA A 102 -3.03 0.68 -16.38
C ALA A 102 -4.32 0.70 -17.21
N ARG A 103 -5.16 -0.34 -17.11
CA ARG A 103 -6.46 -0.39 -17.80
C ARG A 103 -7.59 0.34 -17.07
N GLY A 104 -7.40 0.68 -15.80
CA GLY A 104 -8.48 1.25 -14.98
C GLY A 104 -9.44 0.21 -14.38
N ASP A 105 -9.16 -1.09 -14.51
CA ASP A 105 -10.03 -2.18 -14.05
C ASP A 105 -10.24 -2.22 -12.52
N HIS A 106 -9.46 -1.42 -11.79
CA HIS A 106 -9.52 -1.28 -10.34
C HIS A 106 -10.60 -0.32 -9.86
N LEU A 107 -11.09 0.55 -10.76
CA LEU A 107 -12.20 1.45 -10.49
C LEU A 107 -13.51 0.69 -10.68
N ALA A 108 -14.45 0.85 -9.74
CA ALA A 108 -15.78 0.29 -9.91
C ALA A 108 -16.40 0.83 -11.22
N PRO A 109 -17.12 -0.01 -11.99
CA PRO A 109 -17.87 0.50 -13.13
C PRO A 109 -18.88 1.56 -12.66
N PRO A 110 -19.12 2.61 -13.46
CA PRO A 110 -20.05 3.69 -13.13
C PRO A 110 -21.49 3.22 -12.93
#